data_AF-A0A955UYB3-F1
#
_entry.id   AF-A0A955UYB3-F1
#
_cell.length_a   1.000
_cell.length_b   1.000
_cell.length_c   1.000
_cell.angle_alpha   90.00
_cell.angle_beta   90.00
_cell.angle_gamma   90.00
#
_symmetry.space_group_name_H-M   'P 1'
#
loop_
_entity.id
_entity.type
_entity.pdbx_description
1 polymer ?
#
loop_
_entity_poly.entity_id
_entity_poly.type
_entity_poly.pdbx_seq_one_letter_code
_entity_poly.pdbx_strand_id
1 'polypeptide(L)'
;MGSILSTDAFVTSFVSAISLIAVWVPFYRGLKLAVRARAATRRVPPQELAHAGGSGEVDSFALLMVRVLAKSLRESQGHPAEFVIDATRQYVQNEYEQNYARLISMYANLLPPLGFIGTTTGMLILFFSMHASSASLELGALALALTSSIFALIAFAILEALKIRLYGRLLVCLDDASALGRQHSARVAAQRSAAATA
;
A
#
# COMPACT_ATOMS: atom_id res chain seq x y z
N MET A 1 -26.16 18.52 -40.75
CA MET A 1 -24.87 17.78 -40.74
C MET A 1 -23.96 18.15 -39.57
N GLY A 2 -23.90 19.41 -39.10
CA GLY A 2 -23.06 19.78 -37.95
C GLY A 2 -23.51 19.31 -36.56
N SER A 3 -24.81 19.02 -36.35
CA SER A 3 -25.34 18.61 -35.04
C SER A 3 -24.98 17.17 -34.64
N ILE A 4 -24.97 16.24 -35.60
CA ILE A 4 -24.76 14.80 -35.34
C ILE A 4 -23.29 14.51 -34.93
N LEU A 5 -22.34 15.11 -35.65
CA LEU A 5 -20.91 15.05 -35.31
C LEU A 5 -20.60 15.58 -33.90
N SER A 6 -21.33 16.59 -33.44
CA SER A 6 -21.17 17.13 -32.09
C SER A 6 -21.73 16.19 -31.02
N THR A 7 -22.82 15.47 -31.30
CA THR A 7 -23.44 14.53 -30.36
C THR A 7 -22.58 13.29 -30.16
N ASP A 8 -22.03 12.72 -31.23
CA ASP A 8 -21.21 11.49 -31.17
C ASP A 8 -19.88 11.71 -30.43
N ALA A 9 -19.23 12.85 -30.70
CA ALA A 9 -18.03 13.27 -29.99
C ALA A 9 -18.30 13.52 -28.51
N PHE A 10 -19.44 14.16 -28.19
CA PHE A 10 -19.86 14.40 -26.81
C PHE A 10 -20.10 13.09 -26.05
N VAL A 11 -20.85 12.13 -26.64
CA VAL A 11 -21.11 10.83 -26.02
C VAL A 11 -19.81 10.07 -25.78
N THR A 12 -18.94 9.99 -26.78
CA THR A 12 -17.65 9.29 -26.66
C THR A 12 -16.76 9.92 -25.58
N SER A 13 -16.69 11.25 -25.55
CA SER A 13 -15.93 11.99 -24.54
C SER A 13 -16.50 11.79 -23.13
N PHE A 14 -17.82 11.86 -22.98
CA PHE A 14 -18.50 11.70 -21.70
C PHE A 14 -18.30 10.29 -21.12
N VAL A 15 -18.50 9.24 -21.93
CA VAL A 15 -18.29 7.85 -21.50
C VAL A 15 -16.81 7.58 -21.19
N SER A 16 -15.89 8.15 -21.98
CA SER A 16 -14.46 8.08 -21.69
C SER A 16 -14.11 8.74 -20.35
N ALA A 17 -14.67 9.91 -20.08
CA ALA A 17 -14.45 10.63 -18.82
C ALA A 17 -14.97 9.84 -17.62
N ILE A 18 -16.19 9.27 -17.69
CA ILE A 18 -16.74 8.42 -16.62
C ILE A 18 -15.86 7.19 -16.39
N SER A 19 -15.46 6.51 -17.47
CA SER A 19 -14.63 5.31 -17.37
C SER A 19 -13.27 5.62 -16.75
N LEU A 20 -12.67 6.76 -17.11
CA LEU A 20 -11.41 7.21 -16.54
C LEU A 20 -11.56 7.58 -15.05
N ILE A 21 -12.63 8.30 -14.68
CA ILE A 21 -12.93 8.65 -13.29
C ILE A 21 -13.13 7.38 -12.45
N ALA A 22 -13.82 6.38 -12.98
CA ALA A 22 -14.07 5.11 -12.28
C ALA A 22 -12.77 4.39 -11.92
N VAL A 23 -11.75 4.43 -12.78
CA VAL A 23 -10.40 3.88 -12.49
C VAL A 23 -9.58 4.81 -11.60
N TRP A 24 -9.72 6.13 -11.78
CA TRP A 24 -8.97 7.13 -11.04
C TRP A 24 -9.26 7.14 -9.54
N VAL A 25 -10.53 6.95 -9.15
CA VAL A 25 -10.94 6.94 -7.73
C VAL A 25 -10.23 5.88 -6.89
N PRO A 26 -10.29 4.57 -7.23
CA PRO A 26 -9.57 3.53 -6.49
C PRO A 26 -8.05 3.70 -6.58
N PHE A 27 -7.52 4.14 -7.73
CA PHE A 27 -6.09 4.42 -7.88
C PHE A 27 -5.63 5.52 -6.91
N TYR A 28 -6.32 6.66 -6.88
CA TYR A 28 -5.99 7.77 -5.98
C TYR A 28 -6.11 7.38 -4.51
N ARG A 29 -7.12 6.60 -4.13
CA ARG A 29 -7.27 6.07 -2.76
C ARG A 29 -6.12 5.14 -2.39
N GLY A 30 -5.74 4.23 -3.27
CA GLY A 30 -4.58 3.35 -3.11
C GLY A 30 -3.27 4.14 -2.98
N LEU A 31 -3.09 5.18 -3.80
CA LEU A 31 -1.90 6.03 -3.76
C LEU A 31 -1.81 6.84 -2.46
N LYS A 32 -2.92 7.41 -1.99
CA LYS A 32 -2.98 8.11 -0.70
C LYS A 32 -2.63 7.20 0.47
N LEU A 33 -3.08 5.94 0.44
CA LEU A 33 -2.70 4.93 1.43
C LEU A 33 -1.22 4.57 1.33
N ALA A 34 -0.67 4.42 0.12
CA ALA A 34 0.76 4.19 -0.08
C ALA A 34 1.62 5.34 0.48
N VAL A 35 1.19 6.59 0.34
CA VAL A 35 1.87 7.75 0.94
C VAL A 35 1.83 7.70 2.48
N ARG A 36 0.68 7.35 3.07
CA ARG A 36 0.56 7.17 4.53
C ARG A 36 1.45 6.02 5.03
N ALA A 37 1.43 4.88 4.34
CA ALA A 37 2.30 3.74 4.64
C ALA A 37 3.79 4.12 4.52
N ARG A 38 4.16 5.00 3.57
CA ARG A 38 5.53 5.51 3.44
C ARG A 38 5.94 6.34 4.66
N ALA A 39 5.02 7.15 5.19
CA ALA A 39 5.27 7.93 6.40
C ALA A 39 5.40 7.02 7.63
N ALA A 40 4.52 6.02 7.77
CA ALA A 40 4.55 5.04 8.86
C ALA A 40 5.78 4.10 8.81
N THR A 41 6.37 3.89 7.63
CA THR A 41 7.62 3.13 7.40
C THR A 41 8.83 4.06 7.25
N ARG A 42 8.77 5.25 7.85
CA ARG A 42 9.93 6.14 7.93
C ARG A 42 10.97 5.54 8.88
N ARG A 43 12.24 5.56 8.44
CA ARG A 43 13.38 5.25 9.32
C ARG A 43 13.44 6.26 10.45
N VAL A 44 13.55 5.75 11.65
CA VAL A 44 13.65 6.53 12.88
C VAL A 44 15.11 6.49 13.32
N PRO A 45 15.73 7.64 13.65
CA PRO A 45 17.11 7.67 14.10
C PRO A 45 17.27 6.88 15.42
N PRO A 46 18.42 6.27 15.67
CA PRO A 46 18.66 5.42 16.85
C PRO A 46 18.50 6.16 18.18
N GLN A 47 18.70 7.48 18.19
CA GLN A 47 18.47 8.34 19.36
C GLN A 47 16.98 8.40 19.74
N GLU A 48 16.09 8.61 18.77
CA GLU A 48 14.64 8.59 19.00
C GLU A 48 14.16 7.19 19.41
N LEU A 49 14.71 6.13 18.81
CA LEU A 49 14.40 4.75 19.19
C LEU A 49 14.83 4.44 20.64
N ALA A 50 15.94 5.01 21.12
CA ALA A 50 16.38 4.84 22.50
C ALA A 50 15.47 5.56 23.51
N HIS A 51 14.84 6.67 23.13
CA HIS A 51 13.93 7.45 23.97
C HIS A 51 12.45 7.03 23.87
N ALA A 52 12.10 6.20 22.88
CA ALA A 52 10.73 5.76 22.58
C ALA A 52 10.03 4.90 23.65
N GLY A 53 10.76 4.51 24.71
CA GLY A 53 10.21 3.79 25.86
C GLY A 53 9.22 4.62 26.71
N GLY A 54 9.08 5.93 26.44
CA GLY A 54 8.11 6.83 27.07
C GLY A 54 6.90 7.13 26.17
N SER A 55 5.75 7.36 26.80
CA SER A 55 4.39 7.49 26.24
C SER A 55 4.17 8.63 25.22
N GLY A 56 4.71 8.49 24.00
CA GLY A 56 4.37 9.35 22.86
C GLY A 56 3.35 8.72 21.88
N GLU A 57 2.75 9.55 21.02
CA GLU A 57 1.95 9.07 19.88
C GLU A 57 2.83 8.21 18.95
N VAL A 58 2.28 7.09 18.43
CA VAL A 58 3.06 6.12 17.65
C VAL A 58 2.98 6.46 16.17
N ASP A 59 3.90 7.32 15.72
CA ASP A 59 3.93 7.79 14.33
C ASP A 59 4.63 6.81 13.37
N SER A 60 5.36 5.81 13.87
CA SER A 60 6.16 4.87 13.07
C SER A 60 6.12 3.45 13.61
N PHE A 61 6.10 2.47 12.71
CA PHE A 61 6.16 1.05 13.05
C PHE A 61 7.46 0.65 13.77
N ALA A 62 8.57 1.38 13.55
CA ALA A 62 9.81 1.15 14.29
C ALA A 62 9.65 1.51 15.78
N LEU A 63 8.97 2.62 16.07
CA LEU A 63 8.65 3.03 17.44
C LEU A 63 7.66 2.06 18.10
N LEU A 64 6.65 1.60 17.34
CA LEU A 64 5.73 0.56 17.80
C LEU A 64 6.50 -0.71 18.21
N MET A 65 7.41 -1.17 17.35
CA MET A 65 8.23 -2.35 17.60
C MET A 65 9.07 -2.19 18.86
N VAL A 66 9.78 -1.07 19.03
CA VAL A 66 10.60 -0.84 20.22
C VAL A 66 9.73 -0.76 21.49
N ARG A 67 8.57 -0.11 21.43
CA ARG A 67 7.67 0.01 22.57
C ARG A 67 7.10 -1.34 23.00
N VAL A 68 6.56 -2.11 22.06
CA VAL A 68 6.03 -3.44 22.32
C VAL A 68 7.15 -4.34 22.83
N LEU A 69 8.33 -4.29 22.21
CA LEU A 69 9.47 -5.10 22.64
C LEU A 69 9.92 -4.74 24.06
N ALA A 70 10.07 -3.46 24.39
CA ALA A 70 10.48 -3.01 25.72
C ALA A 70 9.46 -3.41 26.79
N LYS A 71 8.17 -3.35 26.48
CA LYS A 71 7.10 -3.82 27.36
C LYS A 71 7.18 -5.34 27.55
N SER A 72 7.21 -6.09 26.46
CA SER A 72 7.23 -7.55 26.48
C SER A 72 8.47 -8.12 27.17
N LEU A 73 9.65 -7.51 27.00
CA LEU A 73 10.88 -7.92 27.70
C LEU A 73 10.83 -7.66 29.22
N ARG A 74 10.11 -6.62 29.67
CA ARG A 74 9.91 -6.35 31.11
C ARG A 74 8.95 -7.35 31.74
N GLU A 75 7.88 -7.69 31.02
CA GLU A 75 6.83 -8.60 31.49
C GLU A 75 7.24 -10.08 31.35
N SER A 76 8.10 -10.41 30.40
CA SER A 76 8.59 -11.76 30.14
C SER A 76 9.70 -12.16 31.13
N GLN A 77 9.31 -12.49 32.37
CA GLN A 77 10.19 -13.19 33.30
C GLN A 77 10.27 -14.68 32.92
N GLY A 78 11.29 -15.06 32.12
CA GLY A 78 11.64 -16.46 31.89
C GLY A 78 11.60 -16.95 30.44
N HIS A 79 11.07 -16.18 29.48
CA HIS A 79 11.17 -16.55 28.06
C HIS A 79 12.47 -16.05 27.40
N PRO A 80 12.99 -16.78 26.40
CA PRO A 80 14.14 -16.33 25.62
C PRO A 80 13.85 -14.99 24.92
N ALA A 81 14.76 -14.03 25.06
CA ALA A 81 14.61 -12.71 24.46
C ALA A 81 14.43 -12.77 22.93
N GLU A 82 15.07 -13.75 22.25
CA GLU A 82 14.93 -13.94 20.81
C GLU A 82 13.50 -14.27 20.39
N PHE A 83 12.80 -15.10 21.16
CA PHE A 83 11.39 -15.41 20.90
C PHE A 83 10.51 -14.16 21.03
N VAL A 84 10.74 -13.35 22.06
CA VAL A 84 9.99 -12.10 22.27
C VAL A 84 10.23 -11.10 21.14
N ILE A 85 11.47 -11.02 20.64
CA ILE A 85 11.84 -10.16 19.51
C ILE A 85 11.13 -10.61 18.23
N ASP A 86 11.13 -11.91 17.95
CA ASP A 86 10.48 -12.47 16.77
C ASP A 86 8.95 -12.31 16.82
N ALA A 87 8.33 -12.65 17.96
CA ALA A 87 6.89 -12.46 18.16
C ALA A 87 6.48 -10.98 18.01
N THR A 88 7.29 -10.06 18.54
CA THR A 88 7.05 -8.62 18.38
C THR A 88 7.18 -8.19 16.91
N ARG A 89 8.16 -8.71 16.18
CA ARG A 89 8.31 -8.45 14.74
C ARG A 89 7.08 -8.93 13.97
N GLN A 90 6.62 -10.15 14.24
CA GLN A 90 5.45 -10.73 13.58
C GLN A 90 4.19 -9.92 13.89
N TYR A 91 4.00 -9.47 15.14
CA TYR A 91 2.90 -8.60 15.52
C TYR A 91 2.90 -7.29 14.71
N VAL A 92 4.05 -6.61 14.63
CA VAL A 92 4.16 -5.33 13.89
C VAL A 92 3.97 -5.51 12.39
N GLN A 93 4.47 -6.61 11.82
CA GLN A 93 4.22 -6.95 10.42
C GLN A 93 2.73 -7.17 10.14
N ASN A 94 2.05 -7.94 11.00
CA ASN A 94 0.62 -8.17 10.88
C ASN A 94 -0.18 -6.86 11.00
N GLU A 95 0.20 -5.95 11.91
CA GLU A 95 -0.41 -4.61 12.00
C GLU A 95 -0.24 -3.81 10.71
N TYR A 96 0.96 -3.83 10.10
CA TYR A 96 1.17 -3.18 8.80
C TYR A 96 0.32 -3.81 7.69
N GLU A 97 0.23 -5.14 7.66
CA GLU A 97 -0.55 -5.86 6.65
C GLU A 97 -2.03 -5.51 6.74
N GLN A 98 -2.59 -5.49 7.95
CA GLN A 98 -3.99 -5.19 8.19
C GLN A 98 -4.34 -3.74 7.85
N ASN A 99 -3.50 -2.78 8.27
CA ASN A 99 -3.80 -1.35 8.13
C ASN A 99 -3.41 -0.76 6.76
N TYR A 100 -2.47 -1.37 6.03
CA TYR A 100 -1.96 -0.82 4.77
C TYR A 100 -1.93 -1.83 3.63
N ALA A 101 -1.18 -2.94 3.78
CA ALA A 101 -0.89 -3.81 2.63
C ALA A 101 -2.16 -4.43 2.02
N ARG A 102 -3.08 -4.91 2.87
CA ARG A 102 -4.35 -5.49 2.43
C ARG A 102 -5.24 -4.46 1.72
N LEU A 103 -5.30 -3.23 2.23
CA LEU A 103 -6.10 -2.16 1.61
C LEU A 103 -5.53 -1.71 0.26
N ILE A 104 -4.20 -1.56 0.16
CA ILE A 104 -3.53 -1.23 -1.11
C ILE A 104 -3.79 -2.35 -2.13
N SER A 105 -3.65 -3.60 -1.71
CA SER A 105 -3.94 -4.78 -2.55
C SER A 105 -5.41 -4.81 -3.00
N MET A 106 -6.34 -4.51 -2.11
CA MET A 106 -7.77 -4.42 -2.44
C MET A 106 -8.02 -3.36 -3.52
N TYR A 107 -7.47 -2.14 -3.38
CA TYR A 107 -7.62 -1.10 -4.40
C TYR A 107 -6.95 -1.48 -5.72
N ALA A 108 -5.77 -2.11 -5.67
CA ALA A 108 -5.08 -2.58 -6.86
C ALA A 108 -5.95 -3.61 -7.61
N ASN A 109 -6.46 -4.62 -6.91
CA ASN A 109 -7.25 -5.70 -7.50
C ASN A 109 -8.61 -5.27 -8.04
N LEU A 110 -9.13 -4.10 -7.67
CA LEU A 110 -10.32 -3.51 -8.28
C LEU A 110 -10.06 -2.90 -9.65
N LEU A 111 -8.83 -2.52 -9.97
CA LEU A 111 -8.50 -1.80 -11.21
C LEU A 111 -8.70 -2.67 -12.47
N PRO A 112 -8.17 -3.92 -12.56
CA PRO A 112 -8.33 -4.71 -13.78
C PRO A 112 -9.79 -5.01 -14.14
N PRO A 113 -10.69 -5.40 -13.20
CA PRO A 113 -12.11 -5.54 -13.48
C PRO A 113 -12.77 -4.24 -13.97
N LEU A 114 -12.37 -3.07 -13.44
CA LEU A 114 -12.87 -1.78 -13.92
C LEU A 114 -12.40 -1.47 -15.35
N GLY A 115 -11.14 -1.78 -15.68
CA GLY A 115 -10.64 -1.69 -17.05
C GLY A 115 -11.41 -2.59 -18.02
N PHE A 116 -11.75 -3.81 -17.58
CA PHE A 116 -12.57 -4.74 -18.37
C PHE A 116 -13.97 -4.18 -18.66
N ILE A 117 -14.63 -3.54 -17.68
CA ILE A 117 -15.93 -2.87 -17.88
C ILE A 117 -15.82 -1.79 -18.97
N GLY A 118 -14.74 -1.00 -18.96
CA GLY A 118 -14.49 0.00 -20.00
C GLY A 118 -14.31 -0.62 -21.39
N THR A 119 -13.59 -1.74 -21.48
CA THR A 119 -13.45 -2.50 -22.73
C THR A 119 -14.79 -3.06 -23.22
N THR A 120 -15.59 -3.67 -22.34
CA THR A 120 -16.93 -4.16 -22.71
C THR A 120 -17.82 -3.03 -23.19
N THR A 121 -17.78 -1.88 -22.52
CA THR A 121 -18.57 -0.70 -22.91
C THR A 121 -18.13 -0.16 -24.27
N GLY A 122 -16.81 -0.03 -24.50
CA GLY A 122 -16.29 0.38 -25.81
C GLY A 122 -16.65 -0.59 -26.92
N MET A 123 -16.59 -1.90 -26.68
CA MET A 123 -17.02 -2.91 -27.66
C MET A 123 -18.52 -2.81 -27.98
N LEU A 124 -19.38 -2.59 -26.97
CA LEU A 124 -20.82 -2.39 -27.20
C LEU A 124 -21.08 -1.16 -28.09
N ILE A 125 -20.41 -0.04 -27.81
CA ILE A 125 -20.52 1.18 -28.63
C ILE A 125 -20.05 0.89 -30.06
N LEU A 126 -18.98 0.13 -30.23
CA LEU A 126 -18.47 -0.26 -31.55
C LEU A 126 -19.51 -1.08 -32.33
N PHE A 127 -20.14 -2.08 -31.70
CA PHE A 127 -21.21 -2.86 -32.35
C PHE A 127 -22.41 -2.00 -32.78
N PHE A 128 -22.83 -1.06 -31.92
CA PHE A 128 -23.89 -0.11 -32.28
C PHE A 128 -23.47 0.83 -33.42
N SER A 129 -22.22 1.30 -33.41
CA SER A 129 -21.65 2.15 -34.46
C SER A 129 -21.61 1.46 -35.82
N MET A 130 -21.24 0.17 -35.86
CA MET A 130 -21.23 -0.62 -37.09
C MET A 130 -22.64 -0.70 -37.70
N HIS A 131 -23.68 -0.81 -36.87
CA HIS A 131 -25.07 -0.78 -37.34
C HIS A 131 -25.49 0.62 -37.84
N ALA A 132 -24.96 1.68 -37.23
CA ALA A 132 -25.26 3.07 -37.58
C ALA A 132 -24.39 3.65 -38.73
N SER A 133 -23.40 2.89 -39.24
CA SER A 133 -22.47 3.31 -40.30
C SER A 133 -21.64 4.57 -39.96
N SER A 134 -21.30 4.78 -38.69
CA SER A 134 -20.57 5.98 -38.21
C SER A 134 -19.07 5.71 -37.99
N ALA A 135 -18.23 5.96 -38.99
CA ALA A 135 -16.79 5.68 -38.92
C ALA A 135 -16.03 6.42 -37.78
N SER A 136 -16.47 7.63 -37.40
CA SER A 136 -15.87 8.40 -36.30
C SER A 136 -16.13 7.76 -34.93
N LEU A 137 -17.31 7.17 -34.76
CA LEU A 137 -17.78 6.55 -33.52
C LEU A 137 -17.08 5.20 -33.30
N GLU A 138 -16.78 4.49 -34.40
CA GLU A 138 -16.00 3.25 -34.39
C GLU A 138 -14.58 3.47 -33.85
N LEU A 139 -13.86 4.46 -34.39
CA LEU A 139 -12.51 4.79 -33.93
C LEU A 139 -12.50 5.23 -32.46
N GLY A 140 -13.47 6.04 -32.05
CA GLY A 140 -13.63 6.49 -30.66
C GLY A 140 -13.92 5.33 -29.69
N ALA A 141 -14.78 4.40 -30.10
CA ALA A 141 -15.14 3.22 -29.31
C ALA A 141 -13.95 2.27 -29.11
N LEU A 142 -13.17 2.03 -30.17
CA LEU A 142 -11.96 1.21 -30.12
C LEU A 142 -10.90 1.85 -29.22
N ALA A 143 -10.67 3.16 -29.36
CA ALA A 143 -9.75 3.91 -28.50
C ALA A 143 -10.17 3.84 -27.03
N LEU A 144 -11.46 4.01 -26.72
CA LEU A 144 -12.00 3.90 -25.37
C LEU A 144 -11.77 2.50 -24.78
N ALA A 145 -12.06 1.45 -25.56
CA ALA A 145 -11.92 0.08 -25.12
C ALA A 145 -10.48 -0.27 -24.72
N LEU A 146 -9.50 0.15 -25.52
CA LEU A 146 -8.08 -0.13 -25.28
C LEU A 146 -7.50 0.75 -24.16
N THR A 147 -7.77 2.05 -24.20
CA THR A 147 -7.18 3.00 -23.24
C THR A 147 -7.64 2.72 -21.81
N SER A 148 -8.90 2.34 -21.60
CA SER A 148 -9.42 2.00 -20.27
C SER A 148 -8.68 0.80 -19.66
N SER A 149 -8.50 -0.28 -20.42
CA SER A 149 -7.78 -1.47 -19.95
C SER A 149 -6.29 -1.20 -19.71
N ILE A 150 -5.62 -0.49 -20.63
CA ILE A 150 -4.20 -0.14 -20.45
C ILE A 150 -4.01 0.70 -19.19
N PHE A 151 -4.85 1.72 -18.99
CA PHE A 151 -4.74 2.60 -17.83
C PHE A 151 -4.99 1.85 -16.52
N ALA A 152 -6.00 0.97 -16.48
CA ALA A 152 -6.26 0.11 -15.34
C ALA A 152 -5.08 -0.80 -14.97
N LEU A 153 -4.45 -1.43 -15.97
CA LEU A 153 -3.31 -2.32 -15.75
C LEU A 153 -2.06 -1.55 -15.30
N ILE A 154 -1.80 -0.38 -15.87
CA ILE A 154 -0.69 0.49 -15.43
C ILE A 154 -0.92 0.92 -13.98
N ALA A 155 -2.12 1.38 -13.64
CA ALA A 155 -2.48 1.79 -12.29
C ALA A 155 -2.34 0.63 -11.28
N PHE A 156 -2.76 -0.57 -11.67
CA PHE A 156 -2.57 -1.81 -10.89
C PHE A 156 -1.08 -2.08 -10.63
N ALA A 157 -0.27 -2.10 -11.69
CA ALA A 157 1.17 -2.37 -11.60
C ALA A 157 1.88 -1.34 -10.70
N ILE A 158 1.50 -0.06 -10.79
CA ILE A 158 2.06 1.00 -9.93
C ILE A 158 1.75 0.72 -8.45
N LEU A 159 0.49 0.41 -8.11
CA LEU A 159 0.11 0.15 -6.71
C LEU A 159 0.78 -1.10 -6.14
N GLU A 160 0.87 -2.18 -6.92
CA GLU A 160 1.57 -3.40 -6.54
C GLU A 160 3.08 -3.15 -6.35
N ALA A 161 3.71 -2.42 -7.26
CA ALA A 161 5.12 -2.05 -7.13
C ALA A 161 5.37 -1.18 -5.89
N LEU A 162 4.46 -0.24 -5.58
CA LEU A 162 4.53 0.57 -4.36
C LEU A 162 4.39 -0.30 -3.11
N LYS A 163 3.43 -1.24 -3.08
CA LYS A 163 3.24 -2.18 -1.97
C LYS A 163 4.52 -2.96 -1.67
N ILE A 164 5.15 -3.55 -2.70
CA ILE A 164 6.40 -4.31 -2.56
C ILE A 164 7.52 -3.42 -2.01
N ARG A 165 7.70 -2.21 -2.57
CA ARG A 165 8.72 -1.26 -2.10
C ARG A 165 8.51 -0.83 -0.66
N LEU A 166 7.26 -0.60 -0.25
CA LEU A 166 6.91 -0.21 1.12
C LEU A 166 7.13 -1.36 2.10
N TYR A 167 6.80 -2.59 1.71
CA TYR A 167 7.08 -3.77 2.51
C TYR A 167 8.59 -3.97 2.73
N GLY A 168 9.40 -3.82 1.67
CA GLY A 168 10.85 -3.83 1.81
C GLY A 168 11.38 -2.76 2.76
N ARG A 169 10.81 -1.55 2.73
CA ARG A 169 11.15 -0.48 3.69
C ARG A 169 10.76 -0.83 5.13
N LEU A 170 9.59 -1.42 5.34
CA LEU A 170 9.16 -1.89 6.66
C LEU A 170 10.18 -2.88 7.22
N LEU A 171 10.55 -3.91 6.45
CA LEU A 171 11.47 -4.95 6.91
C LEU A 171 12.79 -4.36 7.41
N VAL A 172 13.38 -3.42 6.64
CA VAL A 172 14.61 -2.74 7.05
C VAL A 172 14.42 -1.95 8.35
N CYS A 173 13.29 -1.25 8.51
CA CYS A 173 13.03 -0.50 9.75
C CYS A 173 12.85 -1.45 10.97
N LEU A 174 12.24 -2.61 10.76
CA LEU A 174 12.08 -3.63 11.81
C LEU A 174 13.41 -4.30 12.15
N ASP A 175 14.28 -4.52 11.16
CA ASP A 175 15.63 -5.05 11.38
C ASP A 175 16.43 -4.10 12.27
N ASP A 176 16.41 -2.79 11.98
CA ASP A 176 17.07 -1.75 12.80
C ASP A 176 16.55 -1.75 14.25
N ALA A 177 15.22 -1.81 14.43
CA ALA A 177 14.59 -1.88 15.75
C ALA A 177 14.93 -3.18 16.50
N SER A 178 14.96 -4.32 15.82
CA SER A 178 15.34 -5.61 16.39
C SER A 178 16.81 -5.63 16.85
N ALA A 179 17.71 -4.97 16.11
CA ALA A 179 19.12 -4.89 16.46
C ALA A 179 19.33 -4.11 17.77
N LEU A 180 18.61 -3.00 17.95
CA LEU A 180 18.60 -2.24 19.20
C LEU A 180 18.06 -3.06 20.37
N GLY A 181 16.98 -3.81 20.14
CA GLY A 181 16.41 -4.74 21.12
C GLY A 181 17.40 -5.81 21.60
N ARG A 182 18.16 -6.40 20.67
CA ARG A 182 19.22 -7.37 20.97
C ARG A 182 20.35 -6.73 21.78
N GLN A 183 20.81 -5.54 21.39
CA GLN A 183 21.84 -4.80 22.14
C GLN A 183 21.40 -4.48 23.58
N HIS A 184 20.15 -4.07 23.77
CA HIS A 184 19.61 -3.79 25.11
C HIS A 184 19.55 -5.06 25.97
N SER A 185 19.04 -6.15 25.40
CA SER A 185 18.94 -7.45 26.09
C SER A 185 20.33 -7.97 26.50
N ALA A 186 21.33 -7.86 25.63
CA ALA A 186 22.71 -8.24 25.92
C ALA A 186 23.32 -7.42 27.06
N ARG A 187 23.09 -6.10 27.09
CA ARG A 187 23.56 -5.23 28.18
C ARG A 187 22.93 -5.59 29.52
N VAL A 188 21.63 -5.85 29.54
CA VAL A 188 20.92 -6.26 30.77
C VAL A 188 21.42 -7.62 31.26
N ALA A 189 21.68 -8.57 30.36
CA ALA A 189 22.26 -9.86 30.71
C ALA A 189 23.66 -9.71 31.33
N ALA A 190 24.52 -8.88 30.74
CA ALA A 190 25.88 -8.61 31.24
C ALA A 190 25.87 -7.93 32.63
N GLN A 191 24.94 -7.01 32.87
CA GLN A 191 24.77 -6.37 34.19
C GLN A 191 24.32 -7.37 35.25
N ARG A 192 23.40 -8.29 34.90
CA ARG A 192 22.94 -9.35 35.81
C ARG A 192 24.05 -10.34 36.15
N SER A 193 24.86 -10.74 35.18
CA SER A 193 26.00 -11.63 35.45
C SER A 193 27.05 -10.96 36.34
N ALA A 194 27.35 -9.68 36.12
CA ALA A 194 28.29 -8.93 36.94
C ALA A 194 27.80 -8.78 38.40
N ALA A 195 26.50 -8.53 38.59
CA ALA A 195 25.88 -8.44 39.91
C ALA A 195 25.80 -9.78 40.66
N ALA A 196 25.80 -10.92 39.95
CA ALA A 196 25.79 -12.25 40.56
C ALA A 196 27.19 -12.73 41.01
N THR A 197 28.26 -12.08 40.53
CA THR A 197 29.66 -12.39 40.87
C THR A 197 30.26 -11.47 41.94
N ALA A 198 29.54 -10.44 42.37
CA ALA A 198 29.94 -9.50 43.42
C ALA A 198 29.25 -9.85 44.74
#